data_AF-A0A846CFA1-F1
#
_entry.id   AF-A0A846CFA1-F1
#
_cell.length_a   1.000
_cell.length_b   1.000
_cell.length_c   1.000
_cell.angle_alpha   90.00
_cell.angle_beta   90.00
_cell.angle_gamma   90.00
#
_symmetry.space_group_name_H-M   'P 1'
#
loop_
_entity.id
_entity.type
_entity.pdbx_description
1 polymer ?
#
loop_
_entity_poly.entity_id
_entity_poly.type
_entity_poly.pdbx_seq_one_letter_code
_entity_poly.pdbx_strand_id
1 'polypeptide(L)'
;MKIKRTTLILMLTAVALGGFVYFHEIRGKQEQAEIQEQQKQVFDFESEQIQTITIKQESETLTLKIDQEAEEKTWNITAPVEKKADLQTVEFLLAELTNLKSDRSITTSASQLSEYGLEKPEITVEIKLKEGKTSRLFLGQPDFDGNFIYSQLEPEGEPPEEVSVLLLSVNFKNVLTKPVSEWEKQEKTEESSGEAEESSDKKDELETEKSSSSPEVSPSPDDNYLLTE
;
A
#
# COMPACT_ATOMS: atom_id res chain seq x y z
N MET A 1 -69.95 0.08 11.95
CA MET A 1 -69.51 0.85 10.77
C MET A 1 -69.08 -0.12 9.68
N LYS A 2 -69.50 0.06 8.42
CA LYS A 2 -69.07 -0.78 7.30
C LYS A 2 -67.75 -0.24 6.76
N ILE A 3 -66.64 -0.91 7.04
CA ILE A 3 -65.32 -0.52 6.53
C ILE A 3 -65.34 -0.74 5.01
N LYS A 4 -64.97 0.30 4.24
CA LYS A 4 -64.91 0.20 2.77
C LYS A 4 -63.70 -0.68 2.39
N ARG A 5 -63.85 -1.52 1.37
CA ARG A 5 -62.78 -2.42 0.87
C ARG A 5 -61.47 -1.66 0.59
N THR A 6 -61.59 -0.44 0.09
CA THR A 6 -60.45 0.48 -0.16
C THR A 6 -59.66 0.79 1.12
N THR A 7 -60.34 0.98 2.25
CA THR A 7 -59.68 1.24 3.54
C THR A 7 -58.92 -0.01 4.03
N LEU A 8 -59.44 -1.20 3.77
CA LEU A 8 -58.78 -2.46 4.13
C LEU A 8 -57.53 -2.72 3.27
N ILE A 9 -57.60 -2.41 1.97
CA ILE A 9 -56.44 -2.49 1.06
C ILE A 9 -55.36 -1.52 1.51
N LEU A 10 -55.71 -0.25 1.81
CA LEU A 10 -54.74 0.75 2.25
C LEU A 10 -54.06 0.36 3.57
N MET A 11 -54.82 -0.22 4.51
CA MET A 11 -54.27 -0.72 5.77
C MET A 11 -53.30 -1.89 5.56
N LEU A 12 -53.64 -2.84 4.68
CA LEU A 12 -52.73 -3.94 4.32
C LEU A 12 -51.45 -3.43 3.65
N THR A 13 -51.56 -2.48 2.73
CA THR A 13 -50.40 -1.86 2.09
C THR A 13 -49.53 -1.12 3.10
N ALA A 14 -50.13 -0.38 4.03
CA ALA A 14 -49.39 0.31 5.09
C ALA A 14 -48.64 -0.66 6.01
N VAL A 15 -49.25 -1.79 6.37
CA VAL A 15 -48.59 -2.85 7.15
C VAL A 15 -47.48 -3.52 6.35
N ALA A 16 -47.69 -3.81 5.07
CA ALA A 16 -46.68 -4.41 4.21
C ALA A 16 -45.46 -3.49 4.04
N LEU A 17 -45.68 -2.19 3.78
CA LEU A 17 -44.61 -1.20 3.70
C LEU A 17 -43.92 -0.99 5.05
N GLY A 18 -44.69 -0.92 6.14
CA GLY A 18 -44.14 -0.80 7.49
C GLY A 18 -43.29 -2.02 7.87
N GLY A 19 -43.74 -3.22 7.55
CA GLY A 19 -42.98 -4.46 7.75
C GLY A 19 -41.72 -4.52 6.89
N PHE A 20 -41.79 -4.07 5.62
CA PHE A 20 -40.64 -4.00 4.73
C PHE A 20 -39.57 -3.02 5.24
N VAL A 21 -39.96 -1.80 5.64
CA VAL A 21 -39.04 -0.80 6.21
C VAL A 21 -38.47 -1.28 7.54
N TYR A 22 -39.30 -1.84 8.43
CA TYR A 22 -38.85 -2.43 9.70
C TYR A 22 -37.80 -3.51 9.46
N PHE A 23 -38.05 -4.44 8.53
CA PHE A 23 -37.13 -5.52 8.21
C PHE A 23 -35.82 -4.99 7.64
N HIS A 24 -35.88 -4.03 6.71
CA HIS A 24 -34.70 -3.48 6.04
C HIS A 24 -33.86 -2.58 6.95
N GLU A 25 -34.49 -1.77 7.80
CA GLU A 25 -33.76 -0.83 8.67
C GLU A 25 -33.29 -1.45 9.99
N ILE A 26 -34.06 -2.34 10.63
CA ILE A 26 -33.71 -2.83 11.98
C ILE A 26 -32.86 -4.09 11.92
N ARG A 27 -33.18 -5.04 11.03
CA ARG A 27 -32.39 -6.27 10.91
C ARG A 27 -31.00 -6.00 10.33
N GLY A 28 -30.91 -5.14 9.32
CA GLY A 28 -29.63 -4.73 8.75
C GLY A 28 -28.75 -3.93 9.72
N LYS A 29 -29.34 -3.09 10.59
CA LYS A 29 -28.57 -2.37 11.62
C LYS A 29 -28.07 -3.28 12.73
N GLN A 30 -28.83 -4.30 13.13
CA GLN A 30 -28.37 -5.28 14.12
C GLN A 30 -27.22 -6.14 13.61
N GLU A 31 -27.30 -6.62 12.37
CA GLU A 31 -26.24 -7.42 11.74
C GLU A 31 -24.94 -6.60 11.56
N GLN A 32 -25.05 -5.33 11.15
CA GLN A 32 -23.89 -4.43 11.08
C GLN A 32 -23.31 -4.06 12.45
N ALA A 33 -24.13 -4.01 13.50
CA ALA A 33 -23.65 -3.77 14.86
C ALA A 33 -22.90 -4.99 15.40
N GLU A 34 -23.40 -6.21 15.15
CA GLU A 34 -22.77 -7.47 15.55
C GLU A 34 -21.44 -7.70 14.82
N ILE A 35 -21.36 -7.41 13.51
CA ILE A 35 -20.10 -7.47 12.76
C ILE A 35 -19.08 -6.47 13.32
N GLN A 36 -19.50 -5.23 13.60
CA GLN A 36 -18.59 -4.23 14.17
C GLN A 36 -18.11 -4.58 15.59
N GLU A 37 -18.92 -5.29 16.38
CA GLU A 37 -18.52 -5.77 17.70
C GLU A 37 -17.44 -6.87 17.62
N GLN A 38 -17.47 -7.66 16.55
CA GLN A 38 -16.48 -8.71 16.28
C GLN A 38 -15.21 -8.17 15.63
N GLN A 39 -15.30 -7.04 14.91
CA GLN A 39 -14.15 -6.38 14.30
C GLN A 39 -13.33 -5.63 15.35
N LYS A 40 -12.09 -6.10 15.57
CA LYS A 40 -11.16 -5.47 16.50
C LYS A 40 -9.98 -4.91 15.74
N GLN A 41 -9.60 -3.68 16.10
CA GLN A 41 -8.35 -3.09 15.62
C GLN A 41 -7.18 -3.90 16.20
N VAL A 42 -6.23 -4.27 15.34
CA VAL A 42 -5.12 -5.15 15.72
C VAL A 42 -4.02 -4.38 16.46
N PHE A 43 -3.78 -3.13 16.08
CA PHE A 43 -2.73 -2.28 16.62
C PHE A 43 -3.29 -0.92 17.07
N ASP A 44 -2.84 -0.42 18.20
CA ASP A 44 -3.33 0.82 18.83
C ASP A 44 -2.36 2.02 18.69
N PHE A 45 -1.47 1.98 17.71
CA PHE A 45 -0.49 3.03 17.44
C PHE A 45 -0.73 3.76 16.11
N GLU A 46 -0.19 4.97 16.02
CA GLU A 46 -0.20 5.81 14.83
C GLU A 46 1.03 5.54 13.95
N SER A 47 0.91 5.87 12.65
CA SER A 47 1.96 5.59 11.66
C SER A 47 3.28 6.28 11.98
N GLU A 48 3.20 7.48 12.57
CA GLU A 48 4.32 8.33 12.96
C GLU A 48 5.09 7.75 14.13
N GLN A 49 4.52 6.82 14.89
CA GLN A 49 5.20 6.16 16.00
C GLN A 49 6.10 5.01 15.52
N ILE A 50 5.90 4.52 14.30
CA ILE A 50 6.64 3.38 13.75
C ILE A 50 8.04 3.81 13.29
N GLN A 51 9.07 3.10 13.75
CA GLN A 51 10.46 3.33 13.36
C GLN A 51 11.04 2.22 12.50
N THR A 52 10.63 0.98 12.76
CA THR A 52 11.15 -0.18 12.03
C THR A 52 10.04 -1.19 11.84
N ILE A 53 9.94 -1.71 10.62
CA ILE A 53 9.06 -2.82 10.27
C ILE A 53 9.95 -3.93 9.74
N THR A 54 9.86 -5.11 10.34
CA THR A 54 10.58 -6.30 9.88
C THR A 54 9.55 -7.36 9.50
N ILE A 55 9.57 -7.78 8.25
CA ILE A 55 8.70 -8.82 7.70
C ILE A 55 9.57 -10.04 7.44
N LYS A 56 9.40 -11.07 8.27
CA LYS A 56 10.13 -12.34 8.18
C LYS A 56 9.24 -13.37 7.49
N GLN A 57 9.72 -13.92 6.38
CA GLN A 57 9.11 -15.01 5.63
C GLN A 57 10.10 -16.20 5.60
N GLU A 58 9.65 -17.37 5.14
CA GLU A 58 10.55 -18.53 5.02
C GLU A 58 11.70 -18.28 4.02
N SER A 59 11.44 -17.56 2.93
CA SER A 59 12.42 -17.30 1.86
C SER A 59 13.35 -16.13 2.12
N GLU A 60 12.85 -15.06 2.75
CA GLU A 60 13.59 -13.81 2.93
C GLU A 60 13.06 -12.97 4.10
N THR A 61 13.85 -11.98 4.50
CA THR A 61 13.47 -10.98 5.51
C THR A 61 13.63 -9.59 4.94
N LEU A 62 12.54 -8.83 4.92
CA LEU A 62 12.53 -7.42 4.58
C LEU A 62 12.55 -6.58 5.85
N THR A 63 13.50 -5.65 5.96
CA THR A 63 13.54 -4.69 7.07
C THR A 63 13.49 -3.28 6.52
N LEU A 64 12.47 -2.52 6.93
CA LEU A 64 12.28 -1.11 6.62
C LEU A 64 12.56 -0.30 7.87
N LYS A 65 13.38 0.75 7.75
CA LYS A 65 13.72 1.65 8.86
C LYS A 65 13.61 3.11 8.43
N ILE A 66 12.96 3.93 9.25
CA ILE A 66 12.90 5.37 9.02
C ILE A 66 14.27 6.00 9.29
N ASP A 67 14.69 6.89 8.41
CA ASP A 67 15.83 7.77 8.63
C ASP A 67 15.37 8.97 9.45
N GLN A 68 15.83 9.04 10.70
CA GLN A 68 15.47 10.12 11.62
C GLN A 68 16.33 11.38 11.44
N GLU A 69 17.43 11.28 10.71
CA GLU A 69 18.38 12.38 10.47
C GLU A 69 18.12 13.09 9.14
N ALA A 70 17.34 12.46 8.25
CA ALA A 70 16.92 13.06 6.99
C ALA A 70 15.99 14.27 7.20
N GLU A 71 16.16 15.32 6.39
CA GLU A 71 15.31 16.51 6.40
C GLU A 71 13.88 16.20 5.95
N GLU A 72 13.74 15.25 5.03
CA GLU A 72 12.47 14.74 4.53
C GLU A 72 12.23 13.30 4.99
N LYS A 73 10.95 12.93 5.15
CA LYS A 73 10.54 11.57 5.55
C LYS A 73 11.11 10.54 4.59
N THR A 74 12.15 9.85 5.03
CA THR A 74 12.88 8.88 4.22
C THR A 74 12.85 7.53 4.92
N TRP A 75 12.54 6.48 4.17
CA TRP A 75 12.63 5.10 4.62
C TRP A 75 13.72 4.39 3.84
N ASN A 76 14.45 3.53 4.55
CA ASN A 76 15.50 2.70 3.97
C ASN A 76 15.16 1.23 4.17
N ILE A 77 15.42 0.44 3.15
CA ILE A 77 15.55 -1.00 3.26
C ILE A 77 16.92 -1.27 3.88
N THR A 78 16.97 -2.01 4.98
CA THR A 78 18.24 -2.41 5.65
C THR A 78 18.50 -3.90 5.54
N ALA A 79 17.51 -4.68 5.10
CA ALA A 79 17.65 -6.09 4.73
C ALA A 79 16.60 -6.42 3.66
N PRO A 80 16.90 -7.30 2.68
CA PRO A 80 18.18 -8.01 2.51
C PRO A 80 19.30 -7.17 1.88
N VAL A 81 18.97 -5.98 1.34
CA VAL A 81 19.91 -5.06 0.70
C VAL A 81 19.74 -3.66 1.28
N GLU A 82 20.83 -2.90 1.39
CA GLU A 82 20.77 -1.50 1.83
C GLU A 82 20.43 -0.58 0.65
N LYS A 83 19.19 -0.06 0.63
CA LYS A 83 18.69 0.85 -0.41
C LYS A 83 17.65 1.81 0.15
N LYS A 84 17.39 2.92 -0.57
CA LYS A 84 16.23 3.77 -0.27
C LYS A 84 14.95 3.03 -0.64
N ALA A 85 14.00 3.03 0.29
CA ALA A 85 12.68 2.49 0.04
C ALA A 85 11.83 3.49 -0.75
N ASP A 86 10.90 2.98 -1.56
CA ASP A 86 9.86 3.80 -2.16
C ASP A 86 8.90 4.29 -1.08
N LEU A 87 8.82 5.60 -0.91
CA LEU A 87 8.04 6.21 0.16
C LEU A 87 6.54 5.88 0.02
N GLN A 88 6.01 5.82 -1.20
CA GLN A 88 4.59 5.58 -1.44
C GLN A 88 4.22 4.13 -1.08
N THR A 89 5.06 3.16 -1.45
CA THR A 89 4.88 1.76 -1.05
C THR A 89 4.95 1.59 0.47
N VAL A 90 5.89 2.27 1.14
CA VAL A 90 5.99 2.22 2.61
C VAL A 90 4.78 2.88 3.28
N GLU A 91 4.31 4.02 2.79
CA GLU A 91 3.13 4.69 3.34
C GLU A 91 1.86 3.86 3.18
N PHE A 92 1.73 3.13 2.07
CA PHE A 92 0.66 2.16 1.90
C PHE A 92 0.72 1.06 2.96
N LEU A 93 1.90 0.47 3.22
CA LEU A 93 2.07 -0.52 4.29
C LEU A 93 1.73 0.06 5.68
N LEU A 94 2.20 1.27 5.97
CA LEU A 94 1.90 1.93 7.25
C LEU A 94 0.39 2.11 7.43
N ALA A 95 -0.33 2.53 6.39
CA ALA A 95 -1.77 2.67 6.41
C ALA A 95 -2.49 1.32 6.59
N GLU A 96 -2.01 0.26 5.93
CA GLU A 96 -2.56 -1.09 6.11
C GLU A 96 -2.37 -1.60 7.53
N LEU A 97 -1.22 -1.31 8.17
CA LEU A 97 -0.94 -1.69 9.55
C LEU A 97 -1.81 -0.92 10.56
N THR A 98 -1.92 0.41 10.43
CA THR A 98 -2.68 1.22 11.40
C THR A 98 -4.19 1.03 11.27
N ASN A 99 -4.68 0.72 10.07
CA ASN A 99 -6.10 0.44 9.82
C ASN A 99 -6.44 -1.05 9.91
N LEU A 100 -5.48 -1.91 10.28
CA LEU A 100 -5.68 -3.35 10.30
C LEU A 100 -6.75 -3.74 11.32
N LYS A 101 -7.82 -4.38 10.82
CA LYS A 101 -8.91 -4.91 11.64
C LYS A 101 -9.06 -6.40 11.40
N SER A 102 -9.29 -7.14 12.49
CA SER A 102 -9.75 -8.53 12.38
C SER A 102 -11.18 -8.56 11.87
N ASP A 103 -11.49 -9.50 11.00
CA ASP A 103 -12.88 -9.80 10.63
C ASP A 103 -13.63 -10.42 11.82
N ARG A 104 -12.96 -11.36 12.50
CA ARG A 104 -13.43 -12.06 13.68
C ARG A 104 -12.26 -12.54 14.54
N SER A 105 -12.56 -12.88 15.79
CA SER A 105 -11.60 -13.44 16.75
C SER A 105 -12.10 -14.77 17.32
N ILE A 106 -11.20 -15.72 17.49
CA ILE A 106 -11.45 -17.05 18.07
C ILE A 106 -10.60 -17.17 19.33
N THR A 107 -11.24 -17.40 20.48
CA THR A 107 -10.52 -17.74 21.71
C THR A 107 -10.24 -19.25 21.71
N THR A 108 -8.97 -19.62 21.90
CA THR A 108 -8.53 -21.02 21.90
C THR A 108 -7.40 -21.22 22.91
N SER A 109 -7.12 -22.46 23.30
CA SER A 109 -5.98 -22.73 24.17
C SER A 109 -4.66 -22.47 23.43
N ALA A 110 -3.64 -21.97 24.13
CA ALA A 110 -2.29 -21.83 23.58
C ALA A 110 -1.72 -23.15 23.02
N SER A 111 -2.17 -24.30 23.54
CA SER A 111 -1.79 -25.63 23.05
C SER A 111 -2.32 -25.97 21.65
N GLN A 112 -3.33 -25.24 21.16
CA GLN A 112 -3.97 -25.46 19.87
C GLN A 112 -3.44 -24.54 18.76
N LEU A 113 -2.43 -23.71 19.03
CA LEU A 113 -1.87 -22.79 18.03
C LEU A 113 -1.34 -23.49 16.78
N SER A 114 -0.94 -24.76 16.88
CA SER A 114 -0.53 -25.59 15.75
C SER A 114 -1.67 -25.85 14.75
N GLU A 115 -2.93 -25.94 15.22
CA GLU A 115 -4.13 -26.11 14.38
C GLU A 115 -4.38 -24.89 13.47
N TYR A 116 -3.75 -23.76 13.76
CA TYR A 116 -3.87 -22.50 13.01
C TYR A 116 -2.57 -22.13 12.28
N GLY A 117 -1.54 -22.97 12.32
CA GLY A 117 -0.22 -22.66 11.78
C GLY A 117 0.53 -21.56 12.54
N LEU A 118 0.17 -21.30 13.80
CA LEU A 118 0.74 -20.21 14.61
C LEU A 118 1.88 -20.65 15.52
N GLU A 119 2.09 -21.96 15.72
CA GLU A 119 3.30 -22.47 16.37
C GLU A 119 4.56 -22.23 15.51
N LYS A 120 4.41 -22.30 14.19
CA LYS A 120 5.44 -21.97 13.19
C LYS A 120 4.81 -21.06 12.13
N PRO A 121 4.72 -19.75 12.39
CA PRO A 121 4.03 -18.83 11.49
C PRO A 121 4.73 -18.75 10.14
N GLU A 122 3.94 -18.64 9.07
CA GLU A 122 4.43 -18.44 7.70
C GLU A 122 5.08 -17.05 7.55
N ILE A 123 4.50 -16.05 8.22
CA ILE A 123 5.00 -14.67 8.21
C ILE A 123 4.99 -14.12 9.63
N THR A 124 6.08 -13.47 10.02
CA THR A 124 6.14 -12.67 11.25
C THR A 124 6.40 -11.22 10.91
N VAL A 125 5.51 -10.34 11.37
CA VAL A 125 5.67 -8.89 11.26
C VAL A 125 6.07 -8.34 12.63
N GLU A 126 7.23 -7.72 12.71
CA GLU A 126 7.76 -7.08 13.92
C GLU A 126 7.83 -5.57 13.71
N ILE A 127 7.20 -4.81 14.61
CA ILE A 127 7.04 -3.37 14.51
C ILE A 127 7.67 -2.75 15.75
N LYS A 128 8.73 -1.97 15.57
CA LYS A 128 9.37 -1.20 16.63
C LYS A 128 8.93 0.25 16.58
N LEU A 129 8.46 0.75 17.72
CA LEU A 129 7.99 2.12 17.90
C LEU A 129 9.08 3.02 18.49
N LYS A 130 8.87 4.35 18.42
CA LYS A 130 9.76 5.41 18.95
C LYS A 130 10.14 5.23 20.43
N GLU A 131 9.27 4.63 21.22
CA GLU A 131 9.46 4.42 22.66
C GLU A 131 10.17 3.09 22.98
N GLY A 132 10.67 2.38 21.96
CA GLY A 132 11.30 1.06 22.10
C GLY A 132 10.30 -0.08 22.27
N LYS A 133 9.01 0.20 22.44
CA LYS A 133 7.94 -0.80 22.41
C LYS A 133 7.98 -1.55 21.07
N THR A 134 7.91 -2.88 21.15
CA THR A 134 7.91 -3.76 19.98
C THR A 134 6.65 -4.59 20.01
N SER A 135 5.92 -4.59 18.90
CA SER A 135 4.73 -5.44 18.69
C SER A 135 5.05 -6.48 17.62
N ARG A 136 4.67 -7.73 17.86
CA ARG A 136 4.84 -8.82 16.90
C ARG A 136 3.50 -9.43 16.53
N LEU A 137 3.25 -9.54 15.22
CA LEU A 137 2.09 -10.19 14.64
C LEU A 137 2.55 -11.43 13.88
N PHE A 138 1.99 -12.56 14.27
CA PHE A 138 2.22 -13.85 13.63
C PHE A 138 1.07 -14.12 12.66
N LEU A 139 1.39 -14.54 11.43
CA LEU A 139 0.43 -14.99 10.44
C LEU A 139 0.70 -16.46 10.15
N GLY A 140 -0.30 -17.29 10.38
CA GLY A 140 -0.27 -18.73 10.16
C GLY A 140 -0.89 -19.11 8.81
N GLN A 141 -1.65 -20.20 8.82
CA GLN A 141 -2.26 -20.73 7.61
C GLN A 141 -3.54 -19.98 7.20
N PRO A 142 -3.92 -20.03 5.91
CA PRO A 142 -5.23 -19.54 5.49
C PRO A 142 -6.38 -20.35 6.11
N ASP A 143 -7.55 -19.73 6.19
CA ASP A 143 -8.78 -20.43 6.55
C ASP A 143 -9.23 -21.38 5.43
N PHE A 144 -10.27 -22.18 5.69
CA PHE A 144 -10.75 -23.20 4.76
C PHE A 144 -11.14 -22.63 3.39
N ASP A 145 -11.73 -21.44 3.36
CA ASP A 145 -12.17 -20.77 2.14
C ASP A 145 -11.06 -19.95 1.46
N GLY A 146 -9.90 -19.77 2.13
CA GLY A 146 -8.75 -19.02 1.63
C GLY A 146 -8.96 -17.49 1.61
N ASN A 147 -9.99 -16.98 2.28
CA ASN A 147 -10.33 -15.56 2.32
C ASN A 147 -9.60 -14.84 3.47
N PHE A 148 -9.30 -15.57 4.54
CA PHE A 148 -8.69 -15.06 5.74
C PHE A 148 -7.44 -15.85 6.11
N ILE A 149 -6.62 -15.25 6.96
CA ILE A 149 -5.43 -15.86 7.53
C ILE A 149 -5.54 -15.81 9.04
N TYR A 150 -5.32 -16.96 9.68
CA TYR A 150 -5.23 -17.02 11.13
C TYR A 150 -3.98 -16.28 11.58
N SER A 151 -4.16 -15.36 12.53
CA SER A 151 -3.12 -14.47 12.99
C SER A 151 -3.17 -14.33 14.50
N GLN A 152 -2.04 -13.98 15.12
CA GLN A 152 -1.98 -13.74 16.56
C GLN A 152 -1.06 -12.55 16.83
N LEU A 153 -1.56 -11.59 17.60
CA LEU A 153 -0.73 -10.57 18.20
C LEU A 153 -0.03 -11.16 19.43
N GLU A 154 1.28 -11.01 19.50
CA GLU A 154 2.05 -11.48 20.65
C GLU A 154 1.53 -10.84 21.94
N PRO A 155 1.17 -11.64 22.97
CA PRO A 155 0.71 -11.11 24.24
C PRO A 155 1.85 -10.39 24.97
N GLU A 156 1.50 -9.30 25.67
CA GLU A 156 2.46 -8.65 26.57
C GLU A 156 2.67 -9.52 27.83
N GLY A 157 3.90 -9.98 28.06
CA GLY A 157 4.26 -10.76 29.24
C GLY A 157 4.24 -12.27 29.01
N GLU A 158 3.76 -13.03 29.99
CA GLU A 158 3.69 -14.49 29.88
C GLU A 158 2.51 -14.93 29.02
N PRO A 159 2.64 -16.01 28.21
CA PRO A 159 1.55 -16.49 27.37
C PRO A 159 0.37 -16.93 28.25
N PRO A 160 -0.84 -16.40 28.00
CA PRO A 160 -2.03 -16.86 28.71
C PRO A 160 -2.39 -18.29 28.34
N GLU A 161 -3.16 -18.98 29.19
CA GLU A 161 -3.68 -20.33 28.88
C GLU A 161 -4.58 -20.33 27.64
N GLU A 162 -5.33 -19.23 27.45
CA GLU A 162 -6.18 -18.96 26.30
C GLU A 162 -5.67 -17.74 25.52
N VAL A 163 -5.61 -17.88 24.21
CA VAL A 163 -5.12 -16.88 23.28
C VAL A 163 -6.18 -16.53 22.25
N SER A 164 -6.13 -15.28 21.78
CA SER A 164 -7.03 -14.80 20.73
C SER A 164 -6.39 -14.98 19.36
N VAL A 165 -6.96 -15.85 18.54
CA VAL A 165 -6.64 -15.99 17.11
C VAL A 165 -7.52 -15.04 16.31
N LEU A 166 -6.90 -14.14 15.55
CA LEU A 166 -7.56 -13.14 14.72
C LEU A 166 -7.63 -13.62 13.27
N LEU A 167 -8.73 -13.36 12.59
CA LEU A 167 -8.84 -13.61 11.15
C LEU A 167 -8.61 -12.31 10.40
N LEU A 168 -7.48 -12.22 9.71
CA LEU A 168 -7.10 -11.06 8.90
C LEU A 168 -7.38 -11.35 7.42
N SER A 169 -7.73 -10.30 6.66
CA SER A 169 -7.93 -10.43 5.22
C SER A 169 -6.66 -10.92 4.53
N VAL A 170 -6.80 -11.84 3.57
CA VAL A 170 -5.69 -12.31 2.72
C VAL A 170 -4.98 -11.16 1.98
N ASN A 171 -5.68 -10.04 1.73
CA ASN A 171 -5.09 -8.85 1.12
C ASN A 171 -3.91 -8.31 1.92
N PHE A 172 -3.98 -8.37 3.25
CA PHE A 172 -2.88 -7.93 4.11
C PHE A 172 -1.61 -8.77 3.85
N LYS A 173 -1.73 -10.10 3.74
CA LYS A 173 -0.60 -10.97 3.36
C LYS A 173 -0.01 -10.60 2.01
N ASN A 174 -0.85 -10.29 1.01
CA ASN A 174 -0.38 -9.91 -0.31
C ASN A 174 0.52 -8.67 -0.28
N VAL A 175 0.27 -7.73 0.63
CA VAL A 175 1.15 -6.57 0.84
C VAL A 175 2.49 -7.01 1.43
N LEU A 176 2.48 -7.90 2.42
CA LEU A 176 3.68 -8.39 3.10
C LEU A 176 4.58 -9.26 2.22
N THR A 177 4.00 -9.96 1.24
CA THR A 177 4.72 -10.88 0.34
C THR A 177 5.17 -10.23 -0.96
N LYS A 178 5.07 -8.90 -1.09
CA LYS A 178 5.60 -8.17 -2.25
C LYS A 178 7.11 -8.40 -2.39
N PRO A 179 7.63 -8.60 -3.61
CA PRO A 179 9.06 -8.79 -3.82
C PRO A 179 9.84 -7.55 -3.37
N VAL A 180 11.03 -7.73 -2.81
CA VAL A 180 11.88 -6.63 -2.28
C VAL A 180 12.06 -5.50 -3.30
N SER A 181 12.14 -5.81 -4.60
CA SER A 181 12.27 -4.81 -5.67
C SER A 181 11.10 -3.82 -5.76
N GLU A 182 9.89 -4.19 -5.36
CA GLU A 182 8.73 -3.28 -5.30
C GLU A 182 8.81 -2.27 -4.15
N TRP A 183 9.66 -2.56 -3.15
CA TRP A 183 9.93 -1.66 -2.03
C TRP A 183 11.05 -0.69 -2.34
N GLU A 184 11.85 -0.91 -3.39
CA GLU A 184 12.97 -0.05 -3.75
C GLU A 184 12.47 1.21 -4.46
N LYS A 185 13.06 2.37 -4.13
CA LYS A 185 12.82 3.60 -4.88
C LYS A 185 13.27 3.41 -6.32
N GLN A 186 12.35 3.50 -7.28
CA GLN A 186 12.70 3.45 -8.70
C GLN A 186 13.35 4.77 -9.11
N GLU A 187 14.55 4.70 -9.70
CA GLU A 187 15.13 5.84 -10.40
C GLU A 187 14.33 6.03 -11.70
N LYS A 188 13.43 7.01 -11.70
CA LYS A 188 12.77 7.45 -12.93
C LYS A 188 13.85 8.07 -13.82
N THR A 189 14.27 7.36 -14.86
CA THR A 189 15.07 7.94 -15.95
C THR A 189 14.22 9.03 -16.60
N GLU A 190 14.47 10.29 -16.24
CA GLU A 190 13.97 11.46 -16.94
C GLU A 190 14.71 11.59 -18.28
N GLU A 191 14.36 10.73 -19.24
CA GLU A 191 14.74 10.91 -20.63
C GLU A 191 13.74 11.87 -21.30
N SER A 192 14.21 13.09 -21.56
CA SER A 192 13.84 13.95 -22.68
C SER A 192 12.35 14.35 -22.81
N SER A 193 11.95 15.37 -22.08
CA SER A 193 10.99 16.37 -22.57
C SER A 193 11.59 17.76 -22.38
N GLY A 194 12.69 18.00 -23.10
CA GLY A 194 13.45 19.23 -23.04
C GLY A 194 13.97 19.61 -24.42
N GLU A 195 13.11 19.62 -25.44
CA GLU A 195 13.46 20.25 -26.71
C GLU A 195 12.22 20.80 -27.39
N ALA A 196 12.36 22.03 -27.90
CA ALA A 196 11.36 22.90 -28.51
C ALA A 196 10.40 23.61 -27.54
N GLU A 197 10.87 24.70 -26.91
CA GLU A 197 10.27 26.04 -27.02
C GLU A 197 11.23 27.10 -26.45
N GLU A 198 12.38 27.31 -27.08
CA GLU A 198 13.11 28.58 -26.95
C GLU A 198 13.85 28.88 -28.26
N SER A 199 13.13 29.42 -29.25
CA SER A 199 13.75 30.22 -30.31
C SER A 199 13.06 31.57 -30.35
N SER A 200 13.73 32.51 -29.69
CA SER A 200 13.55 33.94 -29.62
C SER A 200 12.88 34.62 -30.82
N ASP A 201 11.90 35.44 -30.48
CA ASP A 201 11.45 36.62 -31.22
C ASP A 201 12.62 37.60 -31.50
N LYS A 202 12.53 38.27 -32.67
CA LYS A 202 13.09 39.59 -33.01
C LYS A 202 14.43 39.68 -33.79
N LYS A 203 14.31 39.90 -35.10
CA LYS A 203 14.94 41.06 -35.77
C LYS A 203 14.26 41.44 -37.09
N ASP A 204 13.43 42.47 -37.05
CA ASP A 204 13.19 43.37 -38.18
C ASP A 204 14.51 44.07 -38.54
N GLU A 205 14.94 43.98 -39.80
CA GLU A 205 15.41 45.12 -40.62
C GLU A 205 15.80 44.61 -42.02
N LEU A 206 15.02 45.02 -43.03
CA LEU A 206 15.31 44.80 -44.44
C LEU A 206 15.68 46.18 -45.02
N GLU A 207 16.97 46.53 -45.01
CA GLU A 207 17.48 47.66 -45.78
C GLU A 207 17.88 47.22 -47.19
N THR A 208 17.25 47.86 -48.16
CA THR A 208 17.64 47.95 -49.56
C THR A 208 18.83 48.91 -49.73
N GLU A 209 19.91 48.50 -50.37
CA GLU A 209 20.49 49.14 -51.57
C GLU A 209 21.89 48.57 -51.94
N LYS A 210 22.08 48.48 -53.28
CA LYS A 210 23.32 48.65 -54.07
C LYS A 210 24.44 47.59 -54.10
N SER A 211 24.44 46.90 -55.24
CA SER A 211 25.36 47.11 -56.38
C SER A 211 26.89 47.00 -56.18
N SER A 212 27.44 46.02 -56.92
CA SER A 212 28.60 46.12 -57.82
C SER A 212 29.93 45.47 -57.42
N SER A 213 30.43 44.72 -58.42
CA SER A 213 31.81 44.38 -58.81
C SER A 213 32.54 43.19 -58.14
N SER A 214 32.60 42.11 -58.91
CA SER A 214 33.82 41.31 -59.17
C SER A 214 34.97 42.23 -59.68
N PRO A 215 36.28 41.88 -59.55
CA PRO A 215 36.84 40.69 -60.20
C PRO A 215 38.00 39.96 -59.46
N GLU A 216 38.34 38.78 -60.00
CA GLU A 216 39.67 38.09 -60.09
C GLU A 216 40.57 38.04 -58.83
N VAL A 217 41.20 36.91 -58.46
CA VAL A 217 42.32 36.27 -59.17
C VAL A 217 42.57 34.89 -58.54
N SER A 218 42.75 33.87 -59.38
CA SER A 218 43.30 32.53 -59.04
C SER A 218 44.84 32.63 -58.87
N PRO A 219 45.52 31.78 -58.09
CA PRO A 219 45.88 30.49 -58.69
C PRO A 219 45.92 29.28 -57.74
N SER A 220 45.76 28.10 -58.36
CA SER A 220 46.23 26.76 -57.95
C SER A 220 47.75 26.74 -57.64
N PRO A 221 48.34 25.72 -56.98
CA PRO A 221 48.43 24.35 -57.54
C PRO A 221 48.22 23.18 -56.53
N ASP A 222 47.74 22.05 -57.07
CA ASP A 222 48.35 20.68 -57.05
C ASP A 222 49.24 20.30 -55.85
N ASP A 223 49.22 19.11 -55.24
CA ASP A 223 48.98 17.74 -55.67
C ASP A 223 48.84 16.89 -54.39
N ASN A 224 47.95 15.89 -54.36
CA ASN A 224 48.37 14.48 -54.21
C ASN A 224 47.18 13.54 -54.09
N TYR A 225 46.99 12.76 -55.16
CA TYR A 225 46.30 11.47 -55.16
C TYR A 225 47.30 10.35 -54.85
N LEU A 226 46.97 9.44 -53.94
CA LEU A 226 47.43 8.03 -53.92
C LEU A 226 46.31 7.23 -53.22
N LEU A 227 45.44 6.52 -53.96
CA LEU A 227 45.47 5.06 -54.25
C LEU A 227 45.78 4.20 -53.00
N THR A 228 44.79 3.51 -52.42
CA THR A 228 44.36 2.12 -52.72
C THR A 228 45.51 1.12 -52.74
N GLU A 229 45.52 0.24 -51.73
CA GLU A 229 45.59 -1.22 -51.85
C GLU A 229 44.80 -1.84 -50.68
#